data_AF-Q94753-F1
#
_entry.id   AF-Q94753-F1
#
_cell.length_a   1.000
_cell.length_b   1.000
_cell.length_c   1.000
_cell.angle_alpha   90.00
_cell.angle_beta   90.00
_cell.angle_gamma   90.00
#
_symmetry.space_group_name_H-M   'P 1'
#
loop_
_entity.id
_entity.type
_entity.pdbx_description
1 polymer ?
#
loop_
_entity_poly.entity_id
_entity_poly.type
_entity_poly.pdbx_seq_one_letter_code
_entity_poly.pdbx_strand_id
1 'polypeptide(L)'
;RAVILHFRIGYLFLYAYELVSILLTKVKSTLMNPIRRLTQNDASFKTINLPHNKKLLRYKLYLDYAVDLLKTTNKSNVMEAIEVILYILKDNKLTKLQTDCLYHLAVGFLKLNDYHNATIYCQCLLTIEPDNQKIKDLLLEI
;
A
#
# COMPACT_ATOMS: atom_id res chain seq x y z
N ARG A 1 20.69 -15.35 21.87
CA ARG A 1 19.65 -14.29 21.94
C ARG A 1 19.14 -13.83 20.56
N ALA A 2 19.92 -13.86 19.47
CA ALA A 2 19.49 -13.43 18.14
C ALA A 2 18.43 -14.32 17.45
N VAL A 3 18.44 -15.65 17.70
CA VAL A 3 17.51 -16.60 17.05
C VAL A 3 16.04 -16.36 17.42
N ILE A 4 15.78 -15.90 18.65
CA ILE A 4 14.43 -15.62 19.16
C ILE A 4 13.82 -14.40 18.44
N LEU A 5 14.65 -13.44 18.02
CA LEU A 5 14.19 -12.24 17.32
C LEU A 5 13.78 -12.56 15.88
N HIS A 6 14.57 -13.38 15.16
CA HIS A 6 14.20 -13.86 13.81
C HIS A 6 12.90 -14.67 13.82
N PHE A 7 12.68 -15.46 14.88
CA PHE A 7 11.45 -16.23 15.03
C PHE A 7 10.23 -15.33 15.27
N ARG A 8 10.38 -14.28 16.10
CA ARG A 8 9.34 -13.25 16.31
C ARG A 8 9.01 -12.46 15.05
N ILE A 9 10.02 -12.10 14.27
CA ILE A 9 9.86 -11.37 13.00
C ILE A 9 9.14 -12.25 11.98
N GLY A 10 9.54 -13.52 11.83
CA GLY A 10 8.86 -14.48 10.96
C GLY A 10 7.40 -14.70 11.32
N TYR A 11 7.07 -14.73 12.61
CA TYR A 11 5.69 -14.84 13.10
C TYR A 11 4.86 -13.58 12.79
N LEU A 12 5.45 -12.39 12.90
CA LEU A 12 4.84 -11.12 12.51
C LEU A 12 4.53 -11.08 11.00
N PHE A 13 5.47 -11.55 10.16
CA PHE A 13 5.24 -11.67 8.72
C PHE A 13 4.16 -12.71 8.39
N LEU A 14 4.13 -13.86 9.07
CA LEU A 14 3.08 -14.88 8.86
C LEU A 14 1.70 -14.36 9.27
N TYR A 15 1.62 -13.66 10.41
CA TYR A 15 0.36 -13.12 10.93
C TYR A 15 -0.16 -11.96 10.07
N ALA A 16 0.74 -11.07 9.63
CA ALA A 16 0.41 -10.06 8.63
C ALA A 16 -0.05 -10.71 7.31
N TYR A 17 0.57 -11.82 6.89
CA TYR A 17 0.18 -12.52 5.66
C TYR A 17 -1.21 -13.18 5.78
N GLU A 18 -1.54 -13.81 6.92
CA GLU A 18 -2.87 -14.37 7.15
C GLU A 18 -3.95 -13.29 7.23
N LEU A 19 -3.71 -12.19 7.96
CA LEU A 19 -4.65 -11.07 8.03
C LEU A 19 -4.82 -10.38 6.67
N VAL A 20 -3.72 -10.18 5.94
CA VAL A 20 -3.76 -9.69 4.56
C VAL A 20 -4.55 -10.66 3.68
N SER A 21 -4.40 -11.98 3.82
CA SER A 21 -5.12 -12.98 3.01
C SER A 21 -6.63 -12.99 3.28
N ILE A 22 -7.05 -12.81 4.53
CA ILE A 22 -8.46 -12.68 4.92
C ILE A 22 -9.06 -11.36 4.42
N LEU A 23 -8.30 -10.26 4.49
CA LEU A 23 -8.70 -8.98 3.91
C LEU A 23 -8.79 -9.08 2.37
N LEU A 24 -7.81 -9.74 1.73
CA LEU A 24 -7.68 -9.93 0.28
C LEU A 24 -8.82 -10.77 -0.31
N THR A 25 -9.32 -11.76 0.43
CA THR A 25 -10.45 -12.59 -0.01
C THR A 25 -11.77 -11.82 -0.02
N LYS A 26 -11.99 -10.90 0.95
CA LYS A 26 -13.11 -9.94 0.90
C LYS A 26 -12.93 -8.89 -0.19
N VAL A 27 -11.73 -8.30 -0.29
CA VAL A 27 -11.38 -7.22 -1.23
C VAL A 27 -11.45 -7.67 -2.69
N LYS A 28 -11.15 -8.94 -3.01
CA LYS A 28 -11.27 -9.49 -4.38
C LYS A 28 -12.70 -9.39 -4.95
N SER A 29 -13.73 -9.45 -4.10
CA SER A 29 -15.12 -9.30 -4.53
C SER A 29 -15.51 -7.85 -4.85
N THR A 30 -14.88 -6.87 -4.19
CA THR A 30 -15.16 -5.43 -4.32
C THR A 30 -14.30 -4.77 -5.42
N LEU A 31 -13.10 -5.32 -5.67
CA LEU A 31 -12.08 -4.84 -6.63
C LEU A 31 -12.51 -4.77 -8.10
N MET A 32 -13.48 -5.58 -8.52
CA MET A 32 -13.75 -5.75 -9.95
C MET A 32 -14.41 -4.53 -10.60
N ASN A 33 -14.97 -3.61 -9.81
CA ASN A 33 -15.67 -2.41 -10.27
C ASN A 33 -14.77 -1.16 -10.40
N PRO A 34 -13.95 -0.78 -9.40
CA PRO A 34 -13.11 0.43 -9.47
C PRO A 34 -11.98 0.33 -10.51
N ILE A 35 -11.34 -0.83 -10.64
CA ILE A 35 -10.28 -1.05 -11.67
C ILE A 35 -10.85 -0.86 -13.08
N ARG A 36 -12.09 -1.29 -13.31
CA ARG A 36 -12.77 -1.17 -14.61
C ARG A 36 -13.01 0.30 -14.98
N ARG A 37 -13.33 1.15 -14.00
CA ARG A 37 -13.51 2.60 -14.22
C ARG A 37 -12.20 3.31 -14.56
N LEU A 38 -11.10 2.96 -13.89
CA LEU A 38 -9.79 3.53 -14.19
C LEU A 38 -9.28 3.11 -15.59
N THR A 39 -9.53 1.87 -15.98
CA THR A 39 -9.14 1.35 -17.32
C THR A 39 -9.88 2.05 -18.47
N GLN A 40 -11.06 2.62 -18.23
CA GLN A 40 -11.82 3.37 -19.23
C GLN A 40 -11.25 4.79 -19.45
N ASN A 41 -10.62 5.40 -18.44
CA ASN A 41 -9.99 6.72 -18.55
C ASN A 41 -8.61 6.68 -19.22
N ASP A 42 -7.94 5.52 -19.21
CA ASP A 42 -6.64 5.25 -19.86
C ASP A 42 -6.64 5.42 -21.40
N ALA A 43 -7.82 5.41 -22.05
CA ALA A 43 -7.91 5.55 -23.51
C ALA A 43 -7.43 6.92 -24.05
N SER A 44 -7.26 7.92 -23.17
CA SER A 44 -6.79 9.26 -23.53
C SER A 44 -5.27 9.43 -23.54
N PHE A 45 -4.50 8.56 -22.88
CA PHE A 45 -3.03 8.68 -22.76
C PHE A 45 -2.29 7.71 -23.69
N LYS A 46 -2.47 7.90 -25.01
CA LYS A 46 -1.81 7.09 -26.03
C LYS A 46 -0.60 7.80 -26.64
N THR A 47 0.41 8.15 -25.83
CA THR A 47 1.77 8.41 -26.34
C THR A 47 2.80 8.21 -25.22
N ILE A 48 3.59 7.14 -25.30
CA ILE A 48 5.04 7.05 -25.03
C ILE A 48 5.38 5.55 -25.06
N ASN A 49 6.17 5.15 -26.05
CA ASN A 49 6.61 3.78 -26.28
C ASN A 49 7.66 3.36 -25.22
N LEU A 50 7.34 2.39 -24.35
CA LEU A 50 8.26 1.33 -23.89
C LEU A 50 7.48 0.24 -23.11
N PRO A 51 7.54 -1.05 -23.52
CA PRO A 51 6.65 -2.09 -23.00
C PRO A 51 6.83 -2.39 -21.50
N HIS A 52 8.04 -2.23 -20.95
CA HIS A 52 8.32 -2.43 -19.52
C HIS A 52 7.89 -1.21 -18.66
N ASN A 53 7.79 -0.03 -19.27
CA ASN A 53 7.46 1.24 -18.61
C ASN A 53 5.93 1.42 -18.46
N LYS A 54 5.11 0.81 -19.32
CA LYS A 54 3.65 0.99 -19.28
C LYS A 54 3.01 0.49 -17.99
N LYS A 55 3.46 -0.66 -17.45
CA LYS A 55 2.96 -1.23 -16.19
C LYS A 55 3.39 -0.38 -14.98
N LEU A 56 4.65 0.05 -14.97
CA LEU A 56 5.18 0.95 -13.94
C LEU A 56 4.47 2.30 -13.94
N LEU A 57 4.28 2.90 -15.13
CA LEU A 57 3.56 4.15 -15.30
C LEU A 57 2.11 4.02 -14.82
N ARG A 58 1.44 2.92 -15.17
CA ARG A 58 0.08 2.64 -14.68
C ARG A 58 0.02 2.52 -13.16
N TYR A 59 0.99 1.86 -12.53
CA TYR A 59 1.06 1.82 -11.07
C TYR A 59 1.33 3.17 -10.43
N LYS A 60 2.18 3.98 -11.06
CA LYS A 60 2.41 5.34 -10.61
C LYS A 60 1.12 6.16 -10.67
N LEU A 61 0.38 6.07 -11.78
CA LEU A 61 -0.93 6.74 -11.93
C LEU A 61 -1.95 6.25 -10.88
N TYR A 62 -2.01 4.95 -10.61
CA TYR A 62 -2.88 4.41 -9.56
C TYR A 62 -2.47 4.86 -8.17
N LEU A 63 -1.16 4.97 -7.92
CA LEU A 63 -0.65 5.49 -6.65
C LEU A 63 -0.98 6.97 -6.51
N ASP A 64 -0.76 7.79 -7.55
CA ASP A 64 -1.11 9.20 -7.57
C ASP A 64 -2.62 9.40 -7.29
N TYR A 65 -3.48 8.61 -7.94
CA TYR A 65 -4.93 8.58 -7.68
C TYR A 65 -5.25 8.21 -6.22
N ALA A 66 -4.62 7.16 -5.69
CA ALA A 66 -4.84 6.77 -4.30
C ALA A 66 -4.37 7.83 -3.30
N VAL A 67 -3.25 8.51 -3.57
CA VAL A 67 -2.76 9.63 -2.76
C VAL A 67 -3.75 10.79 -2.77
N ASP A 68 -4.36 11.09 -3.91
CA ASP A 68 -5.40 12.12 -3.99
C ASP A 68 -6.66 11.72 -3.21
N LEU A 69 -7.08 10.45 -3.27
CA LEU A 69 -8.16 9.93 -2.44
C LEU A 69 -7.82 10.00 -0.93
N LEU A 70 -6.58 9.69 -0.54
CA LEU A 70 -6.12 9.79 0.84
C LEU A 70 -6.16 11.21 1.39
N LYS A 71 -6.01 12.25 0.55
CA LYS A 71 -6.12 13.66 1.00
C LYS A 71 -7.53 14.02 1.43
N THR A 72 -8.54 13.29 0.98
CA THR A 72 -9.94 13.56 1.33
C THR A 72 -10.25 13.17 2.78
N THR A 73 -11.33 13.71 3.34
CA THR A 73 -11.83 13.40 4.68
C THR A 73 -12.85 12.26 4.69
N ASN A 74 -13.27 11.79 3.51
CA ASN A 74 -14.28 10.74 3.38
C ASN A 74 -13.66 9.37 3.64
N LYS A 75 -14.14 8.66 4.67
CA LYS A 75 -13.69 7.31 5.02
C LYS A 75 -13.81 6.31 3.87
N SER A 76 -14.85 6.42 3.03
CA SER A 76 -15.03 5.55 1.87
C SER A 76 -13.91 5.73 0.85
N ASN A 77 -13.48 6.97 0.62
CA ASN A 77 -12.40 7.28 -0.31
C ASN A 77 -11.04 6.82 0.24
N VAL A 78 -10.82 6.98 1.55
CA VAL A 78 -9.62 6.47 2.22
C VAL A 78 -9.54 4.95 2.11
N MET A 79 -10.66 4.24 2.29
CA MET A 79 -10.72 2.79 2.10
C MET A 79 -10.42 2.39 0.65
N GLU A 80 -11.03 3.07 -0.33
CA GLU A 80 -10.76 2.83 -1.76
C GLU A 80 -9.26 3.07 -2.09
N ALA A 81 -8.65 4.10 -1.50
CA ALA A 81 -7.23 4.35 -1.67
C ALA A 81 -6.36 3.21 -1.14
N ILE A 82 -6.66 2.72 0.06
CA ILE A 82 -5.96 1.57 0.67
C ILE A 82 -6.09 0.34 -0.24
N GLU A 83 -7.28 0.07 -0.77
CA GLU A 83 -7.52 -1.05 -1.68
C GLU A 83 -6.69 -0.95 -2.97
N VAL A 84 -6.62 0.24 -3.57
CA VAL A 84 -5.80 0.51 -4.76
C VAL A 84 -4.31 0.30 -4.45
N ILE A 85 -3.82 0.78 -3.32
CA ILE A 85 -2.41 0.63 -2.93
C ILE A 85 -2.06 -0.84 -2.67
N LEU A 86 -2.92 -1.60 -1.99
CA LEU A 86 -2.73 -3.04 -1.79
C LEU A 86 -2.68 -3.81 -3.12
N TYR A 87 -3.51 -3.43 -4.09
CA TYR A 87 -3.48 -4.01 -5.43
C TYR A 87 -2.14 -3.78 -6.13
N ILE A 88 -1.59 -2.56 -6.04
CA ILE A 88 -0.27 -2.22 -6.61
C ILE A 88 0.83 -3.04 -5.93
N LEU A 89 0.79 -3.17 -4.60
CA LEU A 89 1.80 -3.89 -3.81
C LEU A 89 1.89 -5.38 -4.17
N LYS A 90 0.74 -6.01 -4.46
CA LYS A 90 0.65 -7.46 -4.73
C LYS A 90 1.34 -7.89 -6.03
N ASP A 91 1.31 -7.05 -7.05
CA ASP A 91 1.74 -7.40 -8.41
C ASP A 91 3.16 -6.88 -8.74
N ASN A 92 3.83 -6.24 -7.77
CA ASN A 92 5.08 -5.54 -8.02
C ASN A 92 6.27 -6.05 -7.19
N LYS A 93 7.40 -6.33 -7.85
CA LYS A 93 8.71 -6.71 -7.26
C LYS A 93 9.69 -5.53 -7.15
N LEU A 94 9.24 -4.30 -7.42
CA LEU A 94 10.06 -3.10 -7.41
C LEU A 94 10.18 -2.50 -5.99
N THR A 95 11.40 -2.51 -5.45
CA THR A 95 11.72 -2.06 -4.09
C THR A 95 11.29 -0.63 -3.78
N LYS A 96 11.52 0.33 -4.69
CA LYS A 96 11.21 1.75 -4.42
C LYS A 96 9.71 2.07 -4.44
N LEU A 97 8.94 1.45 -5.33
CA LEU A 97 7.49 1.70 -5.39
C LEU A 97 6.77 0.99 -4.24
N GLN A 98 7.33 -0.12 -3.74
CA GLN A 98 6.87 -0.80 -2.54
C GLN A 98 7.03 0.08 -1.29
N THR A 99 8.17 0.75 -1.12
CA THR A 99 8.38 1.63 0.04
C THR A 99 7.40 2.80 0.04
N ASP A 100 7.15 3.43 -1.12
CA ASP A 100 6.14 4.48 -1.27
C ASP A 100 4.72 3.95 -0.94
N CYS A 101 4.38 2.76 -1.43
CA CYS A 101 3.08 2.13 -1.13
C CYS A 101 2.90 1.84 0.37
N LEU A 102 3.92 1.27 1.03
CA LEU A 102 3.88 0.98 2.47
C LEU A 102 3.71 2.25 3.31
N TYR A 103 4.38 3.34 2.93
CA TYR A 103 4.21 4.64 3.58
C TYR A 103 2.76 5.14 3.45
N HIS A 104 2.20 5.11 2.24
CA HIS A 104 0.83 5.56 2.02
C HIS A 104 -0.23 4.64 2.66
N LEU A 105 0.04 3.34 2.82
CA LEU A 105 -0.78 2.44 3.62
C LEU A 105 -0.79 2.84 5.08
N ALA A 106 0.37 3.10 5.69
CA ALA A 106 0.46 3.55 7.07
C ALA A 106 -0.35 4.83 7.30
N VAL A 107 -0.23 5.82 6.41
CA VAL A 107 -1.02 7.06 6.44
C VAL A 107 -2.53 6.78 6.30
N GLY A 108 -2.91 5.88 5.40
CA GLY A 108 -4.31 5.50 5.19
C GLY A 108 -4.95 4.87 6.43
N PHE A 109 -4.27 3.90 7.05
CA PHE A 109 -4.76 3.26 8.27
C PHE A 109 -4.78 4.22 9.46
N LEU A 110 -3.79 5.11 9.57
CA LEU A 110 -3.80 6.19 10.56
C LEU A 110 -5.04 7.08 10.42
N LYS A 111 -5.42 7.47 9.19
CA LYS A 111 -6.63 8.24 8.92
C LYS A 111 -7.94 7.50 9.24
N LEU A 112 -7.91 6.17 9.24
CA LEU A 112 -9.05 5.35 9.67
C LEU A 112 -9.07 5.09 11.18
N ASN A 113 -8.11 5.65 11.93
CA ASN A 113 -7.85 5.37 13.34
C ASN A 113 -7.52 3.91 13.61
N ASP A 114 -7.00 3.19 12.61
CA ASP A 114 -6.52 1.82 12.73
C ASP A 114 -5.01 1.82 13.01
N TYR A 115 -4.68 2.20 14.24
CA TYR A 115 -3.31 2.33 14.73
C TYR A 115 -2.53 1.02 14.68
N HIS A 116 -3.23 -0.12 14.80
CA HIS A 116 -2.61 -1.43 14.75
C HIS A 116 -2.02 -1.71 13.37
N ASN A 117 -2.82 -1.57 12.32
CA ASN A 117 -2.36 -1.76 10.95
C ASN A 117 -1.34 -0.68 10.56
N ALA A 118 -1.55 0.59 10.95
CA ALA A 118 -0.60 1.66 10.70
C ALA A 118 0.81 1.34 11.28
N THR A 119 0.86 0.83 12.50
CA THR A 119 2.12 0.43 13.17
C THR A 119 2.82 -0.70 12.41
N ILE A 120 2.08 -1.72 11.98
CA ILE A 120 2.64 -2.86 11.23
C ILE A 120 3.32 -2.36 9.95
N TYR A 121 2.64 -1.52 9.15
CA TYR A 121 3.22 -1.01 7.91
C TYR A 121 4.43 -0.09 8.15
N CYS A 122 4.42 0.72 9.22
CA CYS A 122 5.58 1.51 9.62
C CYS A 122 6.77 0.63 10.00
N GLN A 123 6.54 -0.42 10.78
CA GLN A 123 7.60 -1.35 11.17
C GLN A 123 8.16 -2.11 9.96
N CYS A 124 7.29 -2.58 9.05
CA CYS A 124 7.74 -3.17 7.79
C CYS A 124 8.62 -2.19 7.00
N LEU A 125 8.24 -0.92 6.93
CA LEU A 125 9.02 0.07 6.20
C LEU A 125 10.36 0.39 6.88
N LEU A 126 10.42 0.47 8.22
CA LEU A 126 11.66 0.62 8.98
C LEU A 126 12.59 -0.60 8.87
N THR A 127 12.09 -1.80 8.56
CA THR A 127 12.99 -2.94 8.27
C THR A 127 13.72 -2.78 6.93
N ILE A 128 13.18 -1.98 6.01
CA ILE A 128 13.77 -1.70 4.69
C ILE A 128 14.61 -0.42 4.75
N GLU A 129 14.08 0.64 5.37
CA GLU A 129 14.72 1.96 5.50
C GLU A 129 14.77 2.38 6.98
N PRO A 130 15.72 1.84 7.78
CA PRO A 130 15.77 2.05 9.23
C PRO A 130 16.06 3.51 9.65
N ASP A 131 16.70 4.28 8.77
CA ASP A 131 17.06 5.68 9.02
C ASP A 131 16.02 6.69 8.49
N ASN A 132 14.85 6.22 8.05
CA ASN A 132 13.82 7.10 7.52
C ASN A 132 13.09 7.85 8.65
N GLN A 133 13.49 9.11 8.85
CA GLN A 133 12.96 9.98 9.91
C GLN A 133 11.45 10.23 9.78
N LYS A 134 10.91 10.29 8.55
CA LYS A 134 9.48 10.54 8.33
C LYS A 134 8.60 9.45 8.93
N ILE A 135 9.07 8.20 8.95
CA ILE A 135 8.33 7.07 9.51
C ILE A 135 8.43 7.06 11.03
N LYS A 136 9.59 7.44 11.56
CA LYS A 136 9.79 7.60 13.00
C LYS A 136 8.86 8.68 13.55
N ASP A 137 8.74 9.79 12.84
CA ASP A 137 7.81 10.87 13.18
C ASP A 137 6.35 10.39 13.10
N LEU A 138 6.00 9.63 12.05
CA LEU A 138 4.64 9.06 11.90
C LEU A 138 4.30 8.03 13.01
N LEU A 139 5.28 7.27 13.50
CA LEU A 139 5.10 6.36 14.63
C LEU A 139 4.92 7.09 15.97
N LEU A 140 5.39 8.33 16.11
CA LEU A 140 5.13 9.15 17.30
C LEU A 140 3.72 9.75 17.28
N GLU A 141 3.10 9.85 16.11
CA GLU A 141 1.74 10.37 15.91
C GLU A 141 0.65 9.29 16.12
N ILE A 142 1.03 8.01 16.04
CA ILE A 142 0.21 6.83 16.32
C ILE A 142 0.09 6.59 17.83
#